data_AF-A0A6L8QBG0-F1
#
_entry.id   AF-A0A6L8QBG0-F1
#
_cell.length_a   1.000
_cell.length_b   1.000
_cell.length_c   1.000
_cell.angle_alpha   90.00
_cell.angle_beta   90.00
_cell.angle_gamma   90.00
#
_symmetry.space_group_name_H-M   'P 1'
#
loop_
_entity.id
_entity.type
_entity.pdbx_description
1 polymer ?
#
loop_
_entity_poly.entity_id
_entity_poly.type
_entity_poly.pdbx_seq_one_letter_code
_entity_poly.pdbx_strand_id
1 'polypeptide(L)'
;MPSRVYKKPGLILSRGLDAASPLQVKELQRDLRQLGYLFRGINGDFGHVTEQAVKALQHDLLNNHGESLKNDGNAPVSLSDYNKGRVVNVDGIMDQNLANCISNMLDDDEYPKLPFAEKPAEANDKVISQLDRLKSDDVPLPFLKAIFEQESGLQHFYVPRNADEDCYIVVGMDTNAEQKHIITSRGYGLGQYTLFHHPPKKSEVKDFMLGVKGNISKAIEELKNKFDNFVNGPPGGRRADDRFADGRSQNQLLICKYNESDPNYLTDCRKCATDAGTHDIIADETPYYTGSIHTYRKTQYHPGSYKNVPIRKNIPCDWPYAMRRYNGSGVNSYNYQARVLKHLAKV
;
A
#
# COMPACT_ATOMS: atom_id res chain seq x y z
N MET A 1 -30.49 11.54 -4.26
CA MET A 1 -29.18 11.02 -4.69
C MET A 1 -28.68 11.88 -5.84
N PRO A 2 -27.39 12.28 -5.89
CA PRO A 2 -26.90 13.04 -7.03
C PRO A 2 -27.10 12.21 -8.31
N SER A 3 -27.61 12.85 -9.34
CA SER A 3 -27.82 12.23 -10.66
C SER A 3 -26.46 11.87 -11.24
N ARG A 4 -26.17 10.56 -11.38
CA ARG A 4 -24.97 10.06 -12.07
C ARG A 4 -25.10 10.36 -13.56
N VAL A 5 -24.38 11.35 -14.06
CA VAL A 5 -24.49 11.84 -15.46
C VAL A 5 -24.02 10.82 -16.50
N TYR A 6 -23.26 9.81 -16.06
CA TYR A 6 -22.87 8.68 -16.89
C TYR A 6 -23.93 7.55 -16.93
N LYS A 7 -24.95 7.57 -16.06
CA LYS A 7 -26.07 6.62 -16.08
C LYS A 7 -27.11 7.06 -17.11
N LYS A 8 -26.70 7.08 -18.39
CA LYS A 8 -27.53 7.53 -19.51
C LYS A 8 -27.78 6.37 -20.47
N PRO A 9 -29.05 6.09 -20.84
CA PRO A 9 -29.35 5.05 -21.83
C PRO A 9 -28.55 5.24 -23.13
N GLY A 10 -27.91 4.17 -23.60
CA GLY A 10 -27.09 4.16 -24.81
C GLY A 10 -25.71 4.80 -24.67
N LEU A 11 -25.35 5.36 -23.51
CA LEU A 11 -23.98 5.82 -23.27
C LEU A 11 -23.07 4.61 -23.03
N ILE A 12 -21.93 4.61 -23.73
CA ILE A 12 -20.86 3.63 -23.59
C ILE A 12 -19.57 4.40 -23.35
N LEU A 13 -18.87 4.08 -22.25
CA LEU A 13 -17.53 4.59 -21.97
C LEU A 13 -16.53 3.45 -22.09
N SER A 14 -15.51 3.63 -22.91
CA SER A 14 -14.37 2.72 -22.98
C SER A 14 -13.14 3.49 -23.48
N ARG A 15 -11.96 2.90 -23.29
CA ARG A 15 -10.71 3.51 -23.76
C ARG A 15 -10.74 3.67 -25.28
N GLY A 16 -10.42 4.86 -25.76
CA GLY A 16 -10.35 5.18 -27.20
C GLY A 16 -11.69 5.54 -27.85
N LEU A 17 -12.79 5.59 -27.10
CA LEU A 17 -14.05 6.15 -27.59
C LEU A 17 -14.22 7.60 -27.14
N ASP A 18 -14.59 8.48 -28.08
CA ASP A 18 -14.81 9.92 -27.84
C ASP A 18 -16.28 10.26 -27.54
N ALA A 19 -17.08 9.27 -27.10
CA ALA A 19 -18.50 9.45 -26.81
C ALA A 19 -18.77 10.10 -25.43
N ALA A 20 -17.73 10.23 -24.60
CA ALA A 20 -17.81 10.62 -23.21
C ALA A 20 -17.37 12.07 -22.98
N SER A 21 -18.18 12.86 -22.29
CA SER A 21 -17.66 14.12 -21.74
C SER A 21 -16.68 13.84 -20.59
N PRO A 22 -15.65 14.67 -20.38
CA PRO A 22 -14.76 14.56 -19.24
C PRO A 22 -15.50 14.54 -17.89
N LEU A 23 -16.65 15.23 -17.80
CA LEU A 23 -17.51 15.21 -16.61
C LEU A 23 -18.07 13.82 -16.32
N GLN A 24 -18.57 13.12 -17.34
CA GLN A 24 -19.08 11.74 -17.18
C GLN A 24 -17.99 10.79 -16.73
N VAL A 25 -16.79 10.93 -17.27
CA VAL A 25 -15.64 10.11 -16.87
C VAL A 25 -15.22 10.43 -15.44
N LYS A 26 -15.16 11.71 -15.03
CA LYS A 26 -14.84 12.10 -13.65
C LYS A 26 -15.84 11.54 -12.64
N GLU A 27 -17.13 11.54 -12.95
CA GLU A 27 -18.13 10.94 -12.07
C GLU A 27 -17.97 9.42 -11.96
N LEU A 28 -17.74 8.71 -13.07
CA LEU A 28 -17.41 7.29 -13.01
C LEU A 28 -16.15 7.05 -12.17
N GLN A 29 -15.10 7.84 -12.36
CA GLN A 29 -13.85 7.72 -11.60
C GLN A 29 -14.08 7.93 -10.10
N ARG A 30 -14.87 8.93 -9.69
CA ARG A 30 -15.26 9.14 -8.28
C ARG A 30 -16.01 7.94 -7.70
N ASP A 31 -16.93 7.37 -8.46
CA ASP A 31 -17.68 6.20 -8.03
C ASP A 31 -16.76 4.96 -7.92
N LEU A 32 -15.84 4.75 -8.86
CA LEU A 32 -14.83 3.70 -8.77
C LEU A 32 -13.82 3.93 -7.61
N ARG A 33 -13.53 5.19 -7.23
CA ARG A 33 -12.76 5.51 -6.01
C ARG A 33 -13.53 5.12 -4.76
N GLN A 34 -14.80 5.52 -4.64
CA GLN A 34 -15.66 5.17 -3.51
C GLN A 34 -15.79 3.66 -3.34
N LEU A 35 -15.91 2.93 -4.44
CA LEU A 35 -16.01 1.48 -4.44
C LEU A 35 -14.67 0.77 -4.22
N GLY A 36 -13.53 1.46 -4.36
CA GLY A 36 -12.20 0.88 -4.13
C GLY A 36 -11.61 0.10 -5.32
N TYR A 37 -12.03 0.42 -6.54
CA TYR A 37 -11.51 -0.17 -7.79
C TYR A 37 -10.55 0.73 -8.54
N LEU A 38 -10.69 2.05 -8.40
CA LEU A 38 -9.72 2.99 -8.94
C LEU A 38 -8.66 3.24 -7.88
N PHE A 39 -7.39 2.91 -8.14
CA PHE A 39 -6.34 3.11 -7.13
C PHE A 39 -5.97 4.58 -6.96
N ARG A 40 -6.02 5.38 -8.05
CA ARG A 40 -5.87 6.83 -8.03
C ARG A 40 -6.40 7.49 -9.31
N GLY A 41 -6.63 8.80 -9.22
CA GLY A 41 -6.77 9.72 -10.36
C GLY A 41 -8.21 9.95 -10.79
N ILE A 42 -8.66 11.20 -10.72
CA ILE A 42 -9.97 11.68 -11.14
C ILE A 42 -9.76 12.84 -12.10
N ASN A 43 -9.34 12.52 -13.32
CA ASN A 43 -8.86 13.49 -14.31
C ASN A 43 -9.82 13.67 -15.50
N GLY A 44 -10.85 12.84 -15.62
CA GLY A 44 -11.81 12.87 -16.73
C GLY A 44 -11.34 12.19 -18.01
N ASP A 45 -10.24 11.45 -17.96
CA ASP A 45 -9.74 10.63 -19.06
C ASP A 45 -10.04 9.14 -18.83
N PHE A 46 -10.70 8.50 -19.81
CA PHE A 46 -10.92 7.05 -19.79
C PHE A 46 -9.67 6.34 -20.34
N GLY A 47 -8.57 6.48 -19.60
CA GLY A 47 -7.29 5.87 -19.92
C GLY A 47 -7.16 4.44 -19.41
N HIS A 48 -5.93 3.91 -19.46
CA HIS A 48 -5.61 2.55 -19.02
C HIS A 48 -6.01 2.29 -17.56
N VAL A 49 -5.79 3.26 -16.66
CA VAL A 49 -6.10 3.11 -15.23
C VAL A 49 -7.61 2.95 -14.99
N THR A 50 -8.43 3.78 -15.65
CA THR A 50 -9.90 3.68 -15.59
C THR A 50 -10.39 2.36 -16.17
N GLU A 51 -9.85 1.93 -17.32
CA GLU A 51 -10.19 0.64 -17.93
C GLU A 51 -9.88 -0.54 -17.02
N GLN A 52 -8.71 -0.57 -16.36
CA GLN A 52 -8.37 -1.64 -15.42
C GLN A 52 -9.29 -1.65 -14.20
N ALA A 53 -9.69 -0.49 -13.68
CA ALA A 53 -10.65 -0.39 -12.58
C ALA A 53 -12.02 -0.96 -12.98
N VAL A 54 -12.50 -0.65 -14.19
CA VAL A 54 -13.74 -1.20 -14.73
C VAL A 54 -13.64 -2.72 -14.87
N LYS A 55 -12.54 -3.24 -15.43
CA LYS A 55 -12.34 -4.68 -15.57
C LYS A 55 -12.28 -5.40 -14.23
N ALA A 56 -11.62 -4.82 -13.24
CA ALA A 56 -11.55 -5.39 -11.90
C ALA A 56 -12.95 -5.44 -11.24
N LEU A 57 -13.77 -4.41 -11.40
CA LEU A 57 -15.15 -4.42 -10.92
C LEU A 57 -15.99 -5.46 -11.66
N GLN A 58 -15.90 -5.55 -12.99
CA GLN A 58 -16.61 -6.56 -13.76
C GLN A 58 -16.23 -7.98 -13.32
N HIS A 59 -14.93 -8.21 -13.04
CA HIS A 59 -14.46 -9.49 -12.53
C HIS A 59 -15.10 -9.82 -11.17
N ASP A 60 -15.08 -8.88 -10.23
CA ASP A 60 -15.64 -9.10 -8.89
C ASP A 60 -17.17 -9.27 -8.92
N LEU A 61 -17.88 -8.56 -9.80
CA LEU A 61 -19.31 -8.78 -10.04
C LEU A 61 -19.62 -10.19 -10.59
N LEU A 62 -18.66 -10.87 -11.20
CA LEU A 62 -18.82 -12.24 -11.70
C LEU A 62 -18.40 -13.29 -10.67
N ASN A 63 -17.36 -13.01 -9.88
CA ASN A 63 -16.60 -14.04 -9.18
C ASN A 63 -16.41 -13.81 -7.68
N ASN A 64 -16.75 -12.64 -7.13
CA ASN A 64 -16.50 -12.32 -5.73
C ASN A 64 -17.77 -12.55 -4.89
N HIS A 65 -17.71 -13.60 -4.06
CA HIS A 65 -18.79 -14.03 -3.15
C HIS A 65 -18.60 -13.52 -1.70
N GLY A 66 -17.76 -12.50 -1.49
CA GLY A 66 -17.49 -11.90 -0.18
C GLY A 66 -16.53 -12.68 0.71
N GLU A 67 -15.89 -13.74 0.21
CA GLU A 67 -14.94 -14.55 0.97
C GLU A 67 -13.58 -13.85 1.10
N SER A 68 -12.90 -14.08 2.22
CA SER A 68 -11.50 -13.68 2.37
C SER A 68 -10.53 -14.83 2.06
N LEU A 69 -9.38 -14.48 1.47
CA LEU A 69 -8.24 -15.37 1.29
C LEU A 69 -7.35 -15.49 2.54
N LYS A 70 -7.62 -14.70 3.60
CA LYS A 70 -6.82 -14.63 4.84
C LYS A 70 -7.71 -14.54 6.09
N ASN A 71 -7.06 -14.40 7.24
CA ASN A 71 -7.68 -14.41 8.57
C ASN A 71 -8.31 -13.05 8.97
N ASP A 72 -8.51 -12.14 8.03
CA ASP A 72 -9.25 -10.88 8.24
C ASP A 72 -10.78 -11.07 8.12
N GLY A 73 -11.24 -12.25 7.73
CA GLY A 73 -12.66 -12.65 7.70
C GLY A 73 -13.41 -12.09 6.50
N ASN A 74 -14.63 -12.59 6.28
CA ASN A 74 -15.40 -12.28 5.07
C ASN A 74 -15.82 -10.80 4.99
N ALA A 75 -15.98 -10.32 3.76
CA ALA A 75 -16.55 -9.02 3.44
C ALA A 75 -18.02 -8.93 3.91
N PRO A 76 -18.56 -7.72 4.15
CA PRO A 76 -19.92 -7.56 4.63
C PRO A 76 -20.98 -7.93 3.60
N VAL A 77 -20.62 -7.94 2.31
CA VAL A 77 -21.51 -8.24 1.18
C VAL A 77 -20.77 -9.05 0.12
N SER A 78 -21.52 -9.87 -0.61
CA SER A 78 -21.07 -10.55 -1.83
C SER A 78 -21.21 -9.59 -3.02
N LEU A 79 -20.15 -9.45 -3.82
CA LEU A 79 -20.20 -8.54 -4.97
C LEU A 79 -20.97 -9.12 -6.14
N SER A 80 -20.99 -10.45 -6.28
CA SER A 80 -21.80 -11.13 -7.29
C SER A 80 -23.30 -10.85 -7.13
N ASP A 81 -23.77 -10.48 -5.94
CA ASP A 81 -25.19 -10.23 -5.67
C ASP A 81 -25.69 -8.94 -6.36
N TYR A 82 -24.80 -7.98 -6.59
CA TYR A 82 -25.13 -6.74 -7.30
C TYR A 82 -25.25 -6.94 -8.81
N ASN A 83 -24.62 -7.98 -9.36
CA ASN A 83 -24.58 -8.23 -10.79
C ASN A 83 -25.97 -8.49 -11.37
N LYS A 84 -26.75 -9.39 -10.75
CA LYS A 84 -28.12 -9.75 -11.19
C LYS A 84 -28.19 -10.11 -12.69
N GLY A 85 -27.14 -10.74 -13.21
CA GLY A 85 -27.01 -11.15 -14.62
C GLY A 85 -26.78 -10.01 -15.62
N ARG A 86 -26.43 -8.80 -15.17
CA ARG A 86 -26.24 -7.62 -16.04
C ARG A 86 -24.88 -7.60 -16.72
N VAL A 87 -23.84 -7.99 -16.00
CA VAL A 87 -22.45 -8.14 -16.47
C VAL A 87 -22.22 -9.61 -16.76
N VAL A 88 -21.73 -9.92 -17.96
CA VAL A 88 -21.54 -11.29 -18.45
C VAL A 88 -20.10 -11.59 -18.88
N ASN A 89 -19.24 -10.58 -18.95
CA ASN A 89 -17.87 -10.64 -19.40
C ASN A 89 -17.03 -9.52 -18.77
N VAL A 90 -15.70 -9.65 -18.85
CA VAL A 90 -14.73 -8.63 -18.41
C VAL A 90 -14.11 -7.98 -19.64
N ASP A 91 -14.74 -6.91 -20.14
CA ASP A 91 -14.36 -6.23 -21.38
C ASP A 91 -13.84 -4.80 -21.18
N GLY A 92 -13.99 -4.22 -19.98
CA GLY A 92 -13.58 -2.85 -19.68
C GLY A 92 -14.55 -1.78 -20.17
N ILE A 93 -15.76 -2.17 -20.58
CA ILE A 93 -16.80 -1.27 -21.04
C ILE A 93 -17.69 -0.84 -19.87
N MET A 94 -17.92 0.46 -19.75
CA MET A 94 -18.97 1.01 -18.89
C MET A 94 -20.21 1.31 -19.73
N ASP A 95 -21.22 0.48 -19.59
CA ASP A 95 -22.54 0.64 -20.20
C ASP A 95 -23.64 0.86 -19.14
N GLN A 96 -24.89 0.92 -19.59
CA GLN A 96 -26.03 1.10 -18.69
C GLN A 96 -26.18 -0.04 -17.67
N ASN A 97 -25.76 -1.26 -18.03
CA ASN A 97 -25.83 -2.43 -17.17
C ASN A 97 -24.83 -2.33 -16.01
N LEU A 98 -23.57 -2.01 -16.31
CA LEU A 98 -22.56 -1.79 -15.28
C LEU A 98 -22.88 -0.55 -14.42
N ALA A 99 -23.38 0.54 -15.02
CA ALA A 99 -23.82 1.73 -14.28
C ALA A 99 -24.93 1.41 -13.26
N ASN A 100 -25.82 0.47 -13.59
CA ASN A 100 -26.85 0.00 -12.67
C ASN A 100 -26.27 -0.83 -11.52
N CYS A 101 -25.25 -1.67 -11.76
CA CYS A 101 -24.54 -2.39 -10.70
C CYS A 101 -23.85 -1.41 -9.74
N ILE A 102 -23.08 -0.46 -10.27
CA ILE A 102 -22.41 0.59 -9.49
C ILE A 102 -23.42 1.39 -8.65
N SER A 103 -24.56 1.76 -9.25
CA SER A 103 -25.62 2.46 -8.52
C SER A 103 -26.11 1.64 -7.32
N ASN A 104 -26.45 0.36 -7.54
CA ASN A 104 -26.95 -0.49 -6.46
C ASN A 104 -25.91 -0.66 -5.34
N MET A 105 -24.63 -0.79 -5.67
CA MET A 105 -23.55 -0.89 -4.68
C MET A 105 -23.43 0.41 -3.85
N LEU A 106 -23.46 1.57 -4.51
CA LEU A 106 -23.33 2.86 -3.83
C LEU A 106 -24.58 3.27 -3.06
N ASP A 107 -25.74 2.75 -3.44
CA ASP A 107 -27.03 3.05 -2.80
C ASP A 107 -27.33 2.06 -1.66
N ASP A 108 -26.51 1.01 -1.51
CA ASP A 108 -26.59 0.03 -0.43
C ASP A 108 -25.81 0.50 0.81
N ASP A 109 -26.52 0.62 1.94
CA ASP A 109 -25.92 1.01 3.21
C ASP A 109 -24.98 -0.06 3.77
N GLU A 110 -25.10 -1.33 3.38
CA GLU A 110 -24.19 -2.40 3.80
C GLU A 110 -22.84 -2.31 3.11
N TYR A 111 -22.76 -1.68 1.92
CA TYR A 111 -21.52 -1.47 1.18
C TYR A 111 -20.72 -0.29 1.74
N PRO A 112 -19.54 -0.50 2.36
CA PRO A 112 -18.77 0.60 2.90
C PRO A 112 -17.99 1.33 1.80
N LYS A 113 -18.12 2.65 1.77
CA LYS A 113 -17.43 3.52 0.80
C LYS A 113 -16.06 3.94 1.35
N LEU A 114 -15.08 4.04 0.47
CA LEU A 114 -13.76 4.54 0.86
C LEU A 114 -13.85 6.02 1.25
N PRO A 115 -13.12 6.43 2.32
CA PRO A 115 -13.16 7.81 2.79
C PRO A 115 -12.37 8.75 1.87
N PHE A 116 -12.76 10.01 1.89
CA PHE A 116 -12.03 11.12 1.28
C PHE A 116 -11.91 12.28 2.27
N ALA A 117 -11.02 13.21 1.96
CA ALA A 117 -10.86 14.44 2.73
C ALA A 117 -11.17 15.65 1.84
N GLU A 118 -12.07 16.54 2.27
CA GLU A 118 -12.35 17.80 1.56
C GLU A 118 -11.10 18.68 1.43
N LYS A 119 -10.24 18.63 2.44
CA LYS A 119 -8.97 19.33 2.50
C LYS A 119 -7.82 18.34 2.75
N PRO A 120 -7.40 17.58 1.73
CA PRO A 120 -6.50 16.45 1.93
C PRO A 120 -5.11 16.87 2.40
N ALA A 121 -4.62 18.05 1.99
CA ALA A 121 -3.35 18.59 2.49
C ALA A 121 -3.41 18.83 4.01
N GLU A 122 -4.42 19.58 4.50
CA GLU A 122 -4.61 19.81 5.94
C GLU A 122 -4.84 18.50 6.71
N ALA A 123 -5.54 17.52 6.11
CA ALA A 123 -5.74 16.21 6.71
C ALA A 123 -4.42 15.43 6.86
N ASN A 124 -3.59 15.42 5.81
CA ASN A 124 -2.28 14.78 5.84
C ASN A 124 -1.34 15.47 6.86
N ASP A 125 -1.32 16.80 6.91
CA ASP A 125 -0.50 17.54 7.89
C ASP A 125 -0.87 17.18 9.35
N LYS A 126 -2.16 16.96 9.62
CA LYS A 126 -2.63 16.47 10.92
C LYS A 126 -2.14 15.05 11.20
N VAL A 127 -2.14 14.17 10.20
CA VAL A 127 -1.62 12.79 10.33
C VAL A 127 -0.12 12.81 10.66
N ILE A 128 0.66 13.61 9.93
CA ILE A 128 2.10 13.73 10.17
C ILE A 128 2.38 14.34 11.55
N SER A 129 1.64 15.38 11.94
CA SER A 129 1.75 15.95 13.29
C SER A 129 1.43 14.94 14.40
N GLN A 130 0.50 14.01 14.17
CA GLN A 130 0.21 12.93 15.12
C GLN A 130 1.35 11.91 15.17
N LEU A 131 1.91 11.54 14.02
CA LEU A 131 3.05 10.62 13.93
C LEU A 131 4.30 11.21 14.59
N ASP A 132 4.55 12.51 14.44
CA ASP A 132 5.69 13.21 15.06
C ASP A 132 5.61 13.30 16.58
N ARG A 133 4.40 13.34 17.12
CA ARG A 133 4.15 13.38 18.58
C ARG A 133 4.05 12.00 19.20
N LEU A 134 3.94 10.96 18.39
CA LEU A 134 3.88 9.60 18.88
C LEU A 134 5.21 9.26 19.55
N LYS A 135 5.13 8.53 20.66
CA LYS A 135 6.27 7.84 21.25
C LYS A 135 6.00 6.35 21.17
N SER A 136 7.03 5.57 20.89
CA SER A 136 6.96 4.12 20.86
C SER A 136 8.22 3.57 21.50
N ASP A 137 8.01 2.72 22.50
CA ASP A 137 9.07 1.93 23.12
C ASP A 137 9.19 0.55 22.42
N ASP A 138 8.24 0.22 21.54
CA ASP A 138 8.19 -1.05 20.81
C ASP A 138 9.03 -1.02 19.53
N VAL A 139 8.91 0.06 18.74
CA VAL A 139 9.58 0.20 17.44
C VAL A 139 10.15 1.61 17.24
N PRO A 140 11.24 1.77 16.49
CA PRO A 140 11.78 3.07 16.14
C PRO A 140 10.91 3.78 15.09
N LEU A 141 10.22 4.83 15.53
CA LEU A 141 9.37 5.66 14.67
C LEU A 141 10.07 6.26 13.43
N PRO A 142 11.37 6.62 13.44
CA PRO A 142 12.04 7.08 12.22
C PRO A 142 12.08 6.02 11.11
N PHE A 143 12.24 4.74 11.47
CA PHE A 143 12.16 3.64 10.51
C PHE A 143 10.74 3.49 9.97
N LEU A 144 9.72 3.63 10.82
CA LEU A 144 8.32 3.61 10.39
C LEU A 144 7.99 4.77 9.44
N LYS A 145 8.48 5.99 9.74
CA LYS A 145 8.36 7.15 8.83
C LYS A 145 9.02 6.89 7.49
N ALA A 146 10.20 6.28 7.47
CA ALA A 146 10.89 5.92 6.23
C ALA A 146 10.11 4.87 5.41
N ILE A 147 9.41 3.94 6.07
CA ILE A 147 8.46 3.01 5.43
C ILE A 147 7.30 3.81 4.82
N PHE A 148 6.65 4.68 5.60
CA PHE A 148 5.48 5.45 5.11
C PHE A 148 5.83 6.40 3.96
N GLU A 149 7.01 7.03 3.98
CA GLU A 149 7.53 7.80 2.85
C GLU A 149 7.64 6.94 1.59
N GLN A 150 8.06 5.68 1.73
CA GLN A 150 8.18 4.77 0.60
C GLN A 150 6.83 4.22 0.11
N GLU A 151 5.93 3.89 1.04
CA GLU A 151 4.64 3.26 0.76
C GLU A 151 3.61 4.25 0.21
N SER A 152 3.59 5.46 0.75
CA SER A 152 2.53 6.43 0.50
C SER A 152 3.04 7.86 0.27
N GLY A 153 4.36 8.09 0.29
CA GLY A 153 4.91 9.45 0.22
C GLY A 153 4.47 10.31 1.41
N LEU A 154 4.30 9.68 2.58
CA LEU A 154 3.75 10.30 3.78
C LEU A 154 2.32 10.85 3.59
N GLN A 155 1.54 10.29 2.65
CA GLN A 155 0.17 10.70 2.41
C GLN A 155 -0.82 9.67 2.96
N HIS A 156 -1.82 10.14 3.70
CA HIS A 156 -2.97 9.33 4.05
C HIS A 156 -4.08 9.45 3.00
N PHE A 157 -4.31 10.68 2.50
CA PHE A 157 -5.19 11.00 1.39
C PHE A 157 -4.40 11.54 0.21
N TYR A 158 -4.80 11.25 -1.02
CA TYR A 158 -4.22 11.91 -2.18
C TYR A 158 -4.48 13.42 -2.15
N VAL A 159 -3.51 14.20 -2.60
CA VAL A 159 -3.63 15.64 -2.75
C VAL A 159 -3.81 15.96 -4.23
N PRO A 160 -4.97 16.50 -4.64
CA PRO A 160 -5.26 16.90 -6.02
C PRO A 160 -4.17 17.76 -6.64
N ARG A 161 -3.92 17.60 -7.94
CA ARG A 161 -2.97 18.41 -8.73
C ARG A 161 -3.49 18.60 -10.15
N ASN A 162 -3.37 19.81 -10.67
CA ASN A 162 -3.81 20.16 -12.03
C ASN A 162 -5.29 19.77 -12.25
N ALA A 163 -5.58 18.96 -13.28
CA ALA A 163 -6.92 18.51 -13.62
C ALA A 163 -7.41 17.29 -12.81
N ASP A 164 -6.54 16.69 -11.99
CA ASP A 164 -6.85 15.54 -11.12
C ASP A 164 -7.46 16.03 -9.80
N GLU A 165 -8.64 15.53 -9.50
CA GLU A 165 -9.46 15.90 -8.33
C GLU A 165 -9.42 14.85 -7.20
N ASP A 166 -8.55 13.85 -7.28
CA ASP A 166 -8.52 12.77 -6.31
C ASP A 166 -8.09 13.22 -4.91
N CYS A 167 -9.05 13.17 -3.97
CA CYS A 167 -8.87 13.46 -2.55
C CYS A 167 -9.20 12.27 -1.64
N TYR A 168 -9.32 11.07 -2.21
CA TYR A 168 -9.62 9.84 -1.47
C TYR A 168 -8.38 9.30 -0.76
N ILE A 169 -8.59 8.38 0.19
CA ILE A 169 -7.53 7.66 0.88
C ILE A 169 -6.56 7.02 -0.12
N VAL A 170 -5.26 7.00 0.20
CA VAL A 170 -4.24 6.32 -0.61
C VAL A 170 -4.54 4.83 -0.63
N VAL A 171 -4.57 4.23 -1.83
CA VAL A 171 -4.84 2.80 -2.02
C VAL A 171 -3.70 2.14 -2.78
N GLY A 172 -3.12 1.10 -2.19
CA GLY A 172 -2.27 0.12 -2.88
C GLY A 172 -3.12 -1.05 -3.35
N MET A 173 -2.81 -1.58 -4.53
CA MET A 173 -3.51 -2.76 -5.08
C MET A 173 -2.49 -3.83 -5.42
N ASP A 174 -2.73 -5.04 -4.93
CA ASP A 174 -2.05 -6.22 -5.42
C ASP A 174 -2.89 -6.88 -6.51
N THR A 175 -2.29 -7.07 -7.67
CA THR A 175 -2.91 -7.71 -8.84
C THR A 175 -2.11 -8.91 -9.31
N ASN A 176 -1.22 -9.44 -8.46
CA ASN A 176 -0.42 -10.63 -8.75
C ASN A 176 -1.27 -11.90 -8.60
N ALA A 177 -2.15 -12.14 -9.57
CA ALA A 177 -2.90 -13.39 -9.73
C ALA A 177 -2.60 -14.01 -11.10
N GLU A 178 -2.76 -15.32 -11.22
CA GLU A 178 -2.67 -16.03 -12.51
C GLU A 178 -3.75 -15.55 -13.48
N GLN A 179 -4.94 -15.25 -12.95
CA GLN A 179 -6.05 -14.70 -13.70
C GLN A 179 -5.94 -13.18 -13.81
N LYS A 180 -6.30 -12.65 -14.99
CA LYS A 180 -6.21 -11.20 -15.26
C LYS A 180 -7.30 -10.43 -14.51
N HIS A 181 -7.00 -9.17 -14.20
CA HIS A 181 -7.93 -8.18 -13.62
C HIS A 181 -8.39 -8.45 -12.19
N ILE A 182 -7.85 -9.48 -11.53
CA ILE A 182 -8.10 -9.73 -10.10
C ILE A 182 -7.32 -8.73 -9.26
N ILE A 183 -7.98 -8.15 -8.27
CA ILE A 183 -7.33 -7.45 -7.15
C ILE A 183 -7.34 -8.41 -5.96
N THR A 184 -6.18 -8.98 -5.64
CA THR A 184 -6.03 -10.00 -4.58
C THR A 184 -6.01 -9.39 -3.18
N SER A 185 -5.54 -8.15 -3.05
CA SER A 185 -5.56 -7.40 -1.80
C SER A 185 -5.47 -5.90 -2.03
N ARG A 186 -5.92 -5.12 -1.04
CA ARG A 186 -5.89 -3.66 -1.07
C ARG A 186 -5.28 -3.11 0.22
N GLY A 187 -4.25 -2.28 0.07
CA GLY A 187 -3.59 -1.54 1.15
C GLY A 187 -4.20 -0.15 1.30
N TYR A 188 -4.43 0.32 2.54
CA TYR A 188 -5.12 1.58 2.80
C TYR A 188 -4.30 2.55 3.65
N GLY A 189 -4.26 3.80 3.21
CA GLY A 189 -3.77 4.94 3.98
C GLY A 189 -2.25 5.02 4.08
N LEU A 190 -1.77 5.59 5.18
CA LEU A 190 -0.38 6.01 5.32
C LEU A 190 0.56 4.79 5.41
N GLY A 191 0.16 3.82 6.23
CA GLY A 191 0.88 2.57 6.47
C GLY A 191 0.47 1.40 5.60
N GLN A 192 -0.42 1.62 4.62
CA GLN A 192 -0.88 0.60 3.67
C GLN A 192 -1.42 -0.67 4.37
N TYR A 193 -2.27 -0.49 5.39
CA TYR A 193 -2.91 -1.63 6.06
C TYR A 193 -3.71 -2.44 5.05
N THR A 194 -3.36 -3.73 4.91
CA THR A 194 -3.80 -4.56 3.79
C THR A 194 -4.95 -5.47 4.20
N LEU A 195 -6.01 -5.46 3.39
CA LEU A 195 -7.15 -6.37 3.47
C LEU A 195 -7.17 -7.30 2.25
N PHE A 196 -7.55 -8.56 2.48
CA PHE A 196 -7.65 -9.65 1.51
C PHE A 196 -9.10 -10.03 1.18
N HIS A 197 -10.05 -9.24 1.66
CA HIS A 197 -11.45 -9.27 1.24
C HIS A 197 -11.88 -7.93 0.67
N HIS A 198 -12.98 -7.93 -0.07
CA HIS A 198 -13.55 -6.72 -0.65
C HIS A 198 -15.08 -6.84 -0.76
N PRO A 199 -15.84 -5.82 -0.30
CA PRO A 199 -15.39 -4.55 0.26
C PRO A 199 -14.86 -4.66 1.71
N PRO A 200 -14.17 -3.61 2.22
CA PRO A 200 -13.85 -3.50 3.64
C PRO A 200 -15.11 -3.49 4.51
N LYS A 201 -15.00 -3.84 5.80
CA LYS A 201 -16.07 -3.70 6.79
C LYS A 201 -16.20 -2.24 7.24
N LYS A 202 -17.39 -1.86 7.73
CA LYS A 202 -17.62 -0.52 8.32
C LYS A 202 -16.67 -0.22 9.49
N SER A 203 -16.38 -1.22 10.33
CA SER A 203 -15.41 -1.09 11.42
C SER A 203 -14.00 -0.85 10.89
N GLU A 204 -13.59 -1.53 9.81
CA GLU A 204 -12.26 -1.33 9.24
C GLU A 204 -12.09 0.07 8.63
N VAL A 205 -13.12 0.56 7.94
CA VAL A 205 -13.16 1.94 7.45
C VAL A 205 -13.04 2.92 8.62
N LYS A 206 -13.85 2.73 9.67
CA LYS A 206 -13.88 3.61 10.83
C LYS A 206 -12.55 3.59 11.60
N ASP A 207 -12.04 2.40 11.90
CA ASP A 207 -10.99 2.20 12.90
C ASP A 207 -9.58 2.31 12.29
N PHE A 208 -9.41 2.00 11.00
CA PHE A 208 -8.09 2.01 10.34
C PHE A 208 -7.98 2.98 9.15
N MET A 209 -9.08 3.34 8.48
CA MET A 209 -9.04 4.26 7.33
C MET A 209 -9.37 5.70 7.71
N LEU A 210 -10.33 5.90 8.61
CA LEU A 210 -10.60 7.20 9.23
C LEU A 210 -9.81 7.35 10.54
N GLY A 211 -9.72 6.26 11.30
CA GLY A 211 -8.91 6.13 12.51
C GLY A 211 -7.42 5.99 12.20
N VAL A 212 -6.77 7.10 11.82
CA VAL A 212 -5.33 7.13 11.47
C VAL A 212 -4.46 6.49 12.54
N LYS A 213 -4.80 6.66 13.83
CA LYS A 213 -4.11 5.98 14.93
C LYS A 213 -4.12 4.46 14.77
N GLY A 214 -5.24 3.87 14.38
CA GLY A 214 -5.34 2.44 14.09
C GLY A 214 -4.46 2.03 12.92
N ASN A 215 -4.38 2.84 11.85
CA ASN A 215 -3.48 2.61 10.73
C ASN A 215 -2.01 2.56 11.18
N ILE A 216 -1.59 3.53 11.99
CA ILE A 216 -0.22 3.62 12.52
C ILE A 216 0.06 2.47 13.49
N SER A 217 -0.87 2.17 14.42
CA SER A 217 -0.75 1.06 15.36
C SER A 217 -0.57 -0.28 14.65
N LYS A 218 -1.30 -0.54 13.55
CA LYS A 218 -1.13 -1.76 12.76
C LYS A 218 0.24 -1.86 12.11
N ALA A 219 0.79 -0.75 11.62
CA ALA A 219 2.14 -0.74 11.06
C ALA A 219 3.22 -0.93 12.14
N ILE A 220 3.01 -0.42 13.36
CA ILE A 220 3.86 -0.70 14.53
C ILE A 220 3.83 -2.20 14.86
N GLU A 221 2.63 -2.79 15.00
CA GLU A 221 2.44 -4.22 15.26
C GLU A 221 3.17 -5.07 14.21
N GLU A 222 3.01 -4.73 12.92
CA GLU A 222 3.64 -5.50 11.85
C GLU A 222 5.16 -5.37 11.85
N LEU A 223 5.71 -4.16 12.03
CA LEU A 223 7.15 -3.96 12.11
C LEU A 223 7.75 -4.68 13.32
N LYS A 224 7.09 -4.62 14.49
CA LYS A 224 7.50 -5.34 15.70
C LYS A 224 7.47 -6.85 15.47
N ASN A 225 6.40 -7.37 14.87
CA ASN A 225 6.27 -8.77 14.50
C ASN A 225 7.41 -9.23 13.57
N LYS A 226 7.80 -8.42 12.58
CA LYS A 226 8.97 -8.74 11.74
C LYS A 226 10.26 -8.77 12.53
N PHE A 227 10.44 -7.84 13.46
CA PHE A 227 11.63 -7.81 14.30
C PHE A 227 11.72 -9.05 15.19
N ASP A 228 10.65 -9.36 15.91
CA ASP A 228 10.64 -10.46 16.89
C ASP A 228 10.69 -11.83 16.24
N ASN A 229 9.95 -12.03 15.14
CA ASN A 229 9.68 -13.37 14.60
C ASN A 229 10.42 -13.67 13.30
N PHE A 230 10.92 -12.67 12.56
CA PHE A 230 11.52 -12.88 11.24
C PHE A 230 13.01 -12.55 11.16
N VAL A 231 13.55 -11.73 12.07
CA VAL A 231 14.99 -11.45 12.05
C VAL A 231 15.78 -12.70 12.42
N ASN A 232 15.42 -13.33 13.55
CA ASN A 232 16.02 -14.58 14.04
C ASN A 232 15.12 -15.81 13.84
N GLY A 233 14.05 -15.70 13.05
CA GLY A 233 13.13 -16.81 12.81
C GLY A 233 13.75 -17.97 12.04
N PRO A 234 12.99 -19.05 11.79
CA PRO A 234 13.50 -20.23 11.11
C PRO A 234 13.87 -19.96 9.64
N PRO A 235 14.78 -20.76 9.04
CA PRO A 235 15.11 -20.68 7.61
C PRO A 235 13.87 -20.80 6.69
N GLY A 236 14.05 -20.53 5.39
CA GLY A 236 12.97 -20.74 4.41
C GLY A 236 12.02 -19.55 4.31
N GLY A 237 12.56 -18.33 4.33
CA GLY A 237 11.78 -17.11 4.18
C GLY A 237 11.16 -16.59 5.47
N ARG A 238 11.53 -17.14 6.64
CA ARG A 238 11.17 -16.58 7.96
C ARG A 238 12.40 -16.11 8.76
N ARG A 239 13.56 -15.99 8.10
CA ARG A 239 14.81 -15.50 8.69
C ARG A 239 15.40 -14.35 7.89
N ALA A 240 16.14 -13.48 8.58
CA ALA A 240 17.04 -12.53 7.96
C ALA A 240 18.44 -13.13 7.74
N ASP A 241 18.62 -13.98 6.72
CA ASP A 241 19.92 -14.64 6.46
C ASP A 241 21.08 -13.64 6.26
N ASP A 242 20.77 -12.46 5.73
CA ASP A 242 21.67 -11.31 5.60
C ASP A 242 22.24 -10.83 6.94
N ARG A 243 21.48 -10.92 8.03
CA ARG A 243 21.96 -10.60 9.38
C ARG A 243 23.13 -11.50 9.80
N PHE A 244 22.99 -12.80 9.56
CA PHE A 244 24.00 -13.79 9.92
C PHE A 244 25.24 -13.66 9.03
N ALA A 245 25.04 -13.43 7.73
CA ALA A 245 26.13 -13.17 6.79
C ALA A 245 26.90 -11.88 7.10
N ASP A 246 26.23 -10.88 7.66
CA ASP A 246 26.84 -9.63 8.13
C ASP A 246 27.56 -9.78 9.49
N GLY A 247 27.69 -11.01 10.02
CA GLY A 247 28.46 -11.33 11.22
C GLY A 247 27.67 -11.28 12.54
N ARG A 248 26.35 -11.07 12.48
CA ARG A 248 25.48 -11.06 13.67
C ARG A 248 24.88 -12.44 13.89
N SER A 249 25.71 -13.38 14.32
CA SER A 249 25.31 -14.78 14.55
C SER A 249 24.71 -15.05 15.92
N GLN A 250 24.77 -14.09 16.84
CA GLN A 250 24.17 -14.22 18.17
C GLN A 250 22.65 -14.24 18.11
N ASN A 251 22.02 -15.09 18.92
CA ASN A 251 20.56 -15.19 19.02
C ASN A 251 19.91 -13.95 19.63
N GLN A 252 20.67 -13.11 20.34
CA GLN A 252 20.14 -11.87 20.91
C GLN A 252 19.98 -10.82 19.81
N LEU A 253 18.79 -10.20 19.76
CA LEU A 253 18.50 -9.10 18.85
C LEU A 253 19.08 -7.78 19.38
N LEU A 254 19.67 -7.00 18.48
CA LEU A 254 20.18 -5.67 18.78
C LEU A 254 19.06 -4.64 18.59
N ILE A 255 18.50 -4.12 19.68
CA ILE A 255 17.35 -3.22 19.63
C ILE A 255 17.79 -1.77 19.36
N CYS A 256 18.71 -1.27 20.17
CA CYS A 256 19.27 0.08 20.05
C CYS A 256 20.68 0.12 20.65
N LYS A 257 21.52 1.05 20.19
CA LYS A 257 22.82 1.32 20.83
C LYS A 257 22.70 2.13 22.12
N TYR A 258 21.61 2.88 22.25
CA TYR A 258 21.31 3.66 23.43
C TYR A 258 20.53 2.81 24.42
N ASN A 259 20.62 3.12 25.72
CA ASN A 259 19.81 2.47 26.75
C ASN A 259 18.39 3.05 26.77
N GLU A 260 17.41 2.31 27.29
CA GLU A 260 16.00 2.73 27.34
C GLU A 260 15.76 4.09 28.03
N SER A 261 16.61 4.47 29.00
CA SER A 261 16.52 5.76 29.68
C SER A 261 17.12 6.93 28.89
N ASP A 262 17.86 6.66 27.81
CA ASP A 262 18.50 7.68 26.98
C ASP A 262 17.45 8.34 26.07
N PRO A 263 17.39 9.67 25.95
CA PRO A 263 16.45 10.35 25.07
C PRO A 263 16.60 9.97 23.58
N ASN A 264 17.75 9.41 23.19
CA ASN A 264 18.03 8.94 21.84
C ASN A 264 17.60 7.48 21.58
N TYR A 265 17.11 6.77 22.60
CA TYR A 265 16.61 5.40 22.48
C TYR A 265 15.48 5.34 21.44
N LEU A 266 15.70 4.55 20.39
CA LEU A 266 14.79 4.37 19.24
C LEU A 266 14.42 5.64 18.45
N THR A 267 14.98 6.81 18.79
CA THR A 267 14.65 8.11 18.15
C THR A 267 15.76 8.61 17.23
N ASP A 268 17.04 8.38 17.53
CA ASP A 268 18.18 8.91 16.77
C ASP A 268 18.66 7.98 15.62
N CYS A 269 17.69 7.35 14.94
CA CYS A 269 17.98 6.36 13.90
C CYS A 269 18.57 7.00 12.62
N ARG A 270 18.21 8.24 12.30
CA ARG A 270 18.79 8.98 11.15
C ARG A 270 20.29 9.17 11.30
N LYS A 271 20.75 9.56 12.50
CA LYS A 271 22.18 9.69 12.78
C LYS A 271 22.87 8.35 12.66
N CYS A 272 22.30 7.29 13.23
CA CYS A 272 22.84 5.94 13.09
C CYS A 272 22.96 5.50 11.62
N ALA A 273 21.99 5.86 10.76
CA ALA A 273 22.04 5.56 9.33
C ALA A 273 23.08 6.39 8.57
N THR A 274 23.32 7.64 8.99
CA THR A 274 24.32 8.52 8.38
C THR A 274 25.74 8.12 8.80
N ASP A 275 25.93 7.81 10.08
CA ASP A 275 27.21 7.37 10.66
C ASP A 275 27.62 5.97 10.15
N ALA A 276 26.68 5.17 9.64
CA ALA A 276 26.94 3.84 9.07
C ALA A 276 27.83 3.87 7.81
N GLY A 277 28.01 5.04 7.20
CA GLY A 277 28.59 5.17 5.87
C GLY A 277 27.66 4.67 4.77
N THR A 278 28.05 4.88 3.52
CA THR A 278 27.21 4.53 2.36
C THR A 278 27.97 3.69 1.34
N HIS A 279 27.20 2.97 0.53
CA HIS A 279 27.70 2.30 -0.67
C HIS A 279 26.74 2.48 -1.85
N ASP A 280 27.26 2.26 -3.04
CA ASP A 280 26.45 2.17 -4.25
C ASP A 280 26.06 0.71 -4.50
N ILE A 281 24.80 0.52 -4.91
CA ILE A 281 24.25 -0.73 -5.38
C ILE A 281 24.10 -0.64 -6.89
N ILE A 282 24.69 -1.60 -7.59
CA ILE A 282 24.62 -1.75 -9.04
C ILE A 282 23.85 -3.04 -9.33
N ALA A 283 22.78 -2.93 -10.13
CA ALA A 283 21.98 -4.06 -10.57
C ALA A 283 22.85 -5.11 -11.27
N ASP A 284 22.53 -6.36 -11.04
CA ASP A 284 23.17 -7.57 -11.52
C ASP A 284 24.62 -7.79 -11.03
N GLU A 285 25.26 -6.80 -10.43
CA GLU A 285 26.64 -6.86 -9.91
C GLU A 285 26.71 -6.95 -8.38
N THR A 286 25.97 -6.10 -7.67
CA THR A 286 26.06 -6.03 -6.21
C THR A 286 25.32 -7.19 -5.56
N PRO A 287 25.98 -8.03 -4.75
CA PRO A 287 25.30 -9.12 -4.05
C PRO A 287 24.42 -8.57 -2.92
N TYR A 288 23.37 -9.32 -2.53
CA TYR A 288 22.50 -8.92 -1.41
C TYR A 288 23.28 -8.70 -0.11
N TYR A 289 24.26 -9.56 0.14
CA TYR A 289 25.19 -9.56 1.25
C TYR A 289 26.45 -10.29 0.80
N THR A 290 27.56 -10.12 1.53
CA THR A 290 28.82 -10.81 1.23
C THR A 290 28.62 -12.33 1.21
N GLY A 291 28.97 -12.98 0.10
CA GLY A 291 28.78 -14.42 -0.09
C GLY A 291 27.42 -14.85 -0.65
N SER A 292 26.49 -13.92 -0.90
CA SER A 292 25.25 -14.22 -1.62
C SER A 292 25.53 -14.54 -3.09
N ILE A 293 24.99 -15.66 -3.59
CA ILE A 293 24.97 -15.98 -5.04
C ILE A 293 23.97 -15.11 -5.83
N HIS A 294 23.08 -14.42 -5.12
CA HIS A 294 22.07 -13.55 -5.70
C HIS A 294 22.48 -12.09 -5.57
N THR A 295 22.15 -11.33 -6.61
CA THR A 295 22.44 -9.90 -6.75
C THR A 295 21.16 -9.07 -6.77
N TYR A 296 21.29 -7.78 -6.46
CA TYR A 296 20.23 -6.80 -6.73
C TYR A 296 19.91 -6.83 -8.22
N ARG A 297 18.62 -6.79 -8.59
CA ARG A 297 18.20 -6.77 -9.99
C ARG A 297 17.07 -5.80 -10.19
N LYS A 298 16.95 -5.29 -11.41
CA LYS A 298 15.76 -4.58 -11.84
C LYS A 298 14.56 -5.52 -11.82
N THR A 299 13.45 -5.06 -11.28
CA THR A 299 12.17 -5.77 -11.29
C THR A 299 11.10 -4.86 -11.87
N GLN A 300 9.87 -5.36 -12.03
CA GLN A 300 8.75 -4.51 -12.41
C GLN A 300 8.46 -3.39 -11.40
N TYR A 301 8.91 -3.55 -10.15
CA TYR A 301 8.67 -2.59 -9.06
C TYR A 301 9.87 -1.72 -8.72
N HIS A 302 11.08 -2.16 -9.07
CA HIS A 302 12.31 -1.57 -8.54
C HIS A 302 13.40 -1.43 -9.61
N PRO A 303 14.18 -0.33 -9.58
CA PRO A 303 15.22 -0.09 -10.57
C PRO A 303 16.44 -1.02 -10.45
N GLY A 304 16.66 -1.68 -9.31
CA GLY A 304 17.82 -2.57 -9.08
C GLY A 304 19.10 -1.84 -8.65
N SER A 305 19.31 -0.61 -9.13
CA SER A 305 20.50 0.20 -8.79
C SER A 305 20.16 1.40 -7.91
N TYR A 306 21.01 1.67 -6.92
CA TYR A 306 20.83 2.76 -5.96
C TYR A 306 22.17 3.40 -5.58
N LYS A 307 22.21 4.73 -5.54
CA LYS A 307 23.36 5.48 -5.04
C LYS A 307 23.23 5.83 -3.56
N ASN A 308 24.35 5.89 -2.85
CA ASN A 308 24.46 6.36 -1.46
C ASN A 308 23.50 5.67 -0.49
N VAL A 309 23.41 4.34 -0.53
CA VAL A 309 22.59 3.55 0.41
C VAL A 309 23.35 3.40 1.73
N PRO A 310 22.75 3.66 2.91
CA PRO A 310 23.39 3.33 4.19
C PRO A 310 23.80 1.86 4.30
N ILE A 311 25.02 1.61 4.78
CA ILE A 311 25.53 0.25 4.95
C ILE A 311 24.85 -0.40 6.15
N ARG A 312 23.83 -1.22 5.92
CA ARG A 312 22.97 -1.78 6.98
C ARG A 312 23.73 -2.43 8.14
N LYS A 313 24.81 -3.18 7.86
CA LYS A 313 25.57 -3.90 8.89
C LYS A 313 26.27 -2.99 9.89
N ASN A 314 26.51 -1.73 9.50
CA ASN A 314 27.13 -0.71 10.34
C ASN A 314 26.09 0.07 11.17
N ILE A 315 24.79 -0.10 10.91
CA ILE A 315 23.73 0.48 11.75
C ILE A 315 23.62 -0.37 13.01
N PRO A 316 23.79 0.16 14.23
CA PRO A 316 23.97 -0.62 15.46
C PRO A 316 22.65 -1.12 16.07
N CYS A 317 21.75 -1.64 15.22
CA CYS A 317 20.52 -2.32 15.60
C CYS A 317 20.08 -3.26 14.47
N ASP A 318 19.14 -4.16 14.75
CA ASP A 318 18.67 -5.18 13.81
C ASP A 318 17.41 -4.75 13.02
N TRP A 319 16.89 -3.54 13.26
CA TRP A 319 15.73 -3.00 12.55
C TRP A 319 15.88 -3.00 11.01
N PRO A 320 17.05 -2.68 10.40
CA PRO A 320 17.20 -2.79 8.95
C PRO A 320 16.84 -4.18 8.38
N TYR A 321 17.11 -5.24 9.14
CA TYR A 321 16.77 -6.61 8.75
C TYR A 321 15.26 -6.87 8.87
N ALA A 322 14.62 -6.37 9.92
CA ALA A 322 13.16 -6.44 10.08
C ALA A 322 12.43 -5.72 8.94
N MET A 323 12.92 -4.54 8.53
CA MET A 323 12.35 -3.78 7.41
C MET A 323 12.40 -4.52 6.09
N ARG A 324 13.51 -5.22 5.81
CA ARG A 324 13.59 -6.07 4.62
C ARG A 324 12.45 -7.08 4.64
N ARG A 325 12.17 -7.66 5.81
CA ARG A 325 11.10 -8.65 6.00
C ARG A 325 9.70 -8.05 6.01
N TYR A 326 9.56 -6.72 6.16
CA TYR A 326 8.30 -6.00 6.08
C TYR A 326 7.64 -6.18 4.71
N ASN A 327 8.42 -6.09 3.62
CA ASN A 327 7.95 -6.35 2.25
C ASN A 327 8.32 -7.76 1.74
N GLY A 328 8.13 -8.77 2.59
CA GLY A 328 8.27 -10.18 2.18
C GLY A 328 9.72 -10.66 2.04
N SER A 329 10.04 -11.27 0.89
CA SER A 329 11.32 -11.98 0.67
C SER A 329 11.84 -11.83 -0.77
N GLY A 330 13.03 -12.37 -1.03
CA GLY A 330 13.64 -12.37 -2.38
C GLY A 330 14.13 -10.99 -2.82
N VAL A 331 14.34 -10.83 -4.14
CA VAL A 331 14.96 -9.64 -4.73
C VAL A 331 14.21 -8.33 -4.42
N ASN A 332 12.89 -8.37 -4.38
CA ASN A 332 12.09 -7.18 -4.07
C ASN A 332 12.31 -6.71 -2.64
N SER A 333 12.44 -7.63 -1.67
CA SER A 333 12.70 -7.28 -0.28
C SER A 333 14.03 -6.53 -0.07
N TYR A 334 15.08 -6.89 -0.82
CA TYR A 334 16.38 -6.19 -0.75
C TYR A 334 16.32 -4.81 -1.40
N ASN A 335 15.73 -4.71 -2.59
CA ASN A 335 15.48 -3.42 -3.24
C ASN A 335 14.66 -2.50 -2.32
N TYR A 336 13.65 -3.06 -1.65
CA TYR A 336 12.82 -2.38 -0.67
C TYR A 336 13.66 -1.83 0.49
N GLN A 337 14.47 -2.67 1.14
CA GLN A 337 15.38 -2.28 2.23
C GLN A 337 16.30 -1.12 1.80
N ALA A 338 16.91 -1.21 0.63
CA ALA A 338 17.82 -0.17 0.13
C ALA A 338 17.13 1.20 0.00
N ARG A 339 15.90 1.23 -0.53
CA ARG A 339 15.12 2.47 -0.63
C ARG A 339 14.75 3.00 0.75
N VAL A 340 14.29 2.14 1.66
CA VAL A 340 13.87 2.61 2.99
C VAL A 340 15.06 3.15 3.79
N LEU A 341 16.24 2.52 3.71
CA LEU A 341 17.44 3.06 4.34
C LEU A 341 17.83 4.43 3.78
N LYS A 342 17.62 4.67 2.48
CA LYS A 342 17.82 6.00 1.89
C LYS A 342 16.80 7.02 2.40
N HIS A 343 15.56 6.62 2.63
CA HIS A 343 14.56 7.49 3.26
C HIS A 343 14.95 7.78 4.72
N LEU A 344 15.35 6.76 5.49
CA LEU A 344 15.80 6.90 6.88
C LEU A 344 16.95 7.91 7.05
N ALA A 345 17.90 7.95 6.13
CA ALA A 345 19.01 8.90 6.19
C ALA A 345 18.56 10.37 5.96
N LYS A 346 17.34 10.58 5.44
CA LYS A 346 16.77 11.90 5.11
C LYS A 346 15.72 12.38 6.10
N VAL A 347 14.93 11.46 6.69
CA VAL A 347 13.76 11.77 7.54
C VAL A 347 14.10 12.06 8.99
#